data_AF-A0A349GXM5-F1
#
_entry.id   AF-A0A349GXM5-F1
#
_cell.length_a   1.000
_cell.length_b   1.000
_cell.length_c   1.000
_cell.angle_alpha   90.00
_cell.angle_beta   90.00
_cell.angle_gamma   90.00
#
_symmetry.space_group_name_H-M   'P 1'
#
loop_
_entity.id
_entity.type
_entity.pdbx_description
1 polymer ?
#
loop_
_entity_poly.entity_id
_entity_poly.type
_entity_poly.pdbx_seq_one_letter_code
_entity_poly.pdbx_strand_id
1 'polypeptide(L)' 'TIADADPVEGSITIIFQAVGRTTHLLAIKAVGDTVQHVVGPLGQPTHIEKFGRVICVGGGIGVAPMHPIAQA' A
#
# COMPACT_ATOMS: atom_id res chain seq x y z
N THR A 1 -3.22 -1.22 1.67
CA THR A 1 -2.66 -1.81 0.45
C THR A 1 -1.16 -1.72 0.51
N ILE A 2 -0.42 -2.64 -0.12
CA ILE A 2 1.01 -2.49 -0.33
C ILE A 2 1.18 -1.31 -1.30
N ALA A 3 1.64 -0.18 -0.77
CA ALA A 3 1.85 1.04 -1.54
C ALA A 3 3.24 1.07 -2.18
N ASP A 4 4.19 0.36 -1.59
CA ASP A 4 5.53 0.15 -2.14
C ASP A 4 6.18 -1.07 -1.49
N ALA A 5 7.27 -1.56 -2.06
CA ALA A 5 8.09 -2.64 -1.51
C ALA A 5 9.56 -2.47 -1.89
N ASP A 6 10.46 -2.67 -0.92
CA ASP A 6 11.91 -2.71 -1.15
C ASP A 6 12.42 -4.15 -0.97
N PRO A 7 12.76 -4.87 -2.06
CA PRO A 7 13.29 -6.23 -1.97
C PRO A 7 14.69 -6.33 -1.36
N VAL A 8 15.48 -5.26 -1.38
CA VAL A 8 16.84 -5.22 -0.82
C VAL A 8 16.78 -5.06 0.69
N GLU A 9 15.95 -4.15 1.18
CA GLU A 9 15.66 -3.98 2.61
C GLU A 9 14.81 -5.15 3.16
N GLY A 10 14.00 -5.77 2.31
CA GLY A 10 13.02 -6.79 2.70
C GLY A 10 11.77 -6.19 3.35
N SER A 11 11.39 -4.96 2.96
CA SER A 11 10.33 -4.18 3.57
C SER A 11 9.14 -3.97 2.63
N ILE A 12 7.97 -3.72 3.21
CA ILE A 12 6.79 -3.25 2.49
C ILE A 12 6.26 -1.98 3.14
N THR A 13 5.77 -1.06 2.32
CA THR A 13 5.13 0.17 2.78
C THR A 13 3.62 0.01 2.73
N ILE A 14 2.96 0.20 3.87
CA ILE A 14 1.50 0.21 3.97
C ILE A 14 1.05 1.59 4.40
N ILE A 15 0.26 2.24 3.55
CA ILE A 15 -0.38 3.52 3.85
C ILE A 15 -1.85 3.27 4.19
N PHE A 16 -2.32 3.86 5.29
CA PHE A 16 -3.68 3.71 5.81
C PHE A 16 -4.21 5.03 6.37
N GLN A 17 -5.53 5.14 6.49
CA GLN A 17 -6.19 6.31 7.09
C GLN A 17 -6.79 5.95 8.45
N ALA A 18 -6.57 6.80 9.46
CA ALA A 18 -7.20 6.66 10.76
C ALA A 18 -8.68 7.10 10.69
N VAL A 19 -9.58 6.13 10.65
CA VAL A 19 -11.03 6.34 10.45
C VAL A 19 -11.91 5.51 11.40
N GLY A 20 -11.32 4.62 12.19
CA GLY A 20 -12.05 3.77 13.14
C GLY A 20 -11.13 3.14 14.18
N ARG A 21 -11.70 2.43 15.17
CA ARG A 21 -10.95 1.90 16.32
C ARG A 21 -9.63 1.22 15.94
N THR A 22 -9.67 0.28 15.01
CA THR A 22 -8.48 -0.51 14.61
C THR A 22 -7.41 0.34 13.94
N THR A 23 -7.78 1.27 13.05
CA THR A 23 -6.81 2.15 12.39
C THR A 23 -6.24 3.21 13.33
N HIS A 24 -7.00 3.63 14.35
CA HIS A 24 -6.45 4.47 15.42
C HIS A 24 -5.44 3.70 16.29
N LEU A 25 -5.73 2.44 16.63
CA LEU A 25 -4.78 1.58 17.37
C LEU A 25 -3.50 1.33 16.56
N LEU A 26 -3.60 1.22 15.24
CA LEU A 26 -2.43 1.13 14.36
C LEU A 26 -1.67 2.46 14.28
N ALA A 27 -2.37 3.59 14.24
CA ALA A 27 -1.78 4.94 14.13
C ALA A 27 -0.95 5.37 15.34
N ILE A 28 -1.17 4.77 16.51
CA ILE A 28 -0.40 5.06 17.73
C ILE A 28 0.84 4.17 17.91
N LYS A 29 1.07 3.19 17.00
CA LYS A 29 2.27 2.36 17.05
C LYS A 29 3.50 3.18 16.67
N ALA A 30 4.61 2.93 17.36
CA ALA A 30 5.90 3.56 17.10
C ALA A 30 6.81 2.64 16.27
N VAL A 31 7.88 3.21 15.71
CA VAL A 31 8.95 2.44 15.09
C VAL A 31 9.52 1.44 16.11
N GLY A 32 9.65 0.18 15.70
CA GLY A 32 10.05 -0.93 16.56
C GLY A 32 8.88 -1.72 17.14
N ASP A 33 7.66 -1.18 17.13
CA ASP A 33 6.47 -1.96 17.48
C ASP A 33 6.15 -2.99 16.39
N THR A 34 5.58 -4.12 16.82
CA THR A 34 5.18 -5.18 15.90
C THR A 34 3.68 -5.14 15.59
N VAL A 35 3.34 -5.53 14.37
CA VAL A 35 1.98 -5.94 13.98
C VAL A 35 1.93 -7.46 14.10
N GLN A 36 1.02 -7.98 14.94
CA GLN A 36 1.01 -9.40 15.31
C GLN A 36 0.92 -10.35 14.13
N HIS A 37 0.11 -9.99 13.12
CA HIS A 37 -0.14 -10.81 11.96
C HIS A 37 -0.12 -9.95 10.70
N VAL A 38 0.69 -10.35 9.72
CA VAL A 38 0.73 -9.78 8.37
C VAL A 38 0.65 -10.95 7.40
N VAL A 39 -0.30 -10.90 6.47
CA VAL A 39 -0.53 -11.97 5.48
C VAL A 39 -0.56 -11.33 4.10
N GLY A 40 0.25 -11.85 3.18
CA GLY A 40 0.28 -11.40 1.79
C GLY A 40 1.44 -11.97 0.98
N PRO A 41 1.58 -11.55 -0.31
CA PRO A 41 0.63 -10.68 -1.02
C PRO A 41 -0.72 -11.38 -1.28
N LEU A 42 -1.80 -10.60 -1.31
CA LEU A 42 -3.17 -11.08 -1.54
C LEU A 42 -3.79 -10.34 -2.74
N GLY A 43 -4.79 -10.97 -3.37
CA GLY A 43 -5.47 -10.43 -4.54
C GLY A 43 -4.85 -10.87 -5.87
N GLN A 44 -5.36 -10.32 -6.97
CA GLN A 44 -4.80 -10.51 -8.31
C GLN A 44 -3.95 -9.29 -8.67
N PRO A 45 -2.77 -9.47 -9.27
CA PRO A 45 -1.97 -8.35 -9.78
C PRO A 45 -2.78 -7.49 -10.76
N THR A 46 -2.51 -6.19 -10.79
CA THR A 46 -3.04 -5.31 -11.83
C THR A 46 -2.53 -5.80 -13.19
N HIS A 47 -3.42 -5.80 -14.17
CA HIS A 47 -3.05 -6.14 -15.54
C HIS A 47 -2.26 -4.97 -16.15
N ILE A 48 -0.97 -5.18 -16.39
CA ILE A 48 -0.03 -4.17 -16.90
C ILE A 48 0.43 -4.56 -18.29
N GLU A 49 0.20 -3.66 -19.27
CA GLU A 49 0.67 -3.77 -20.64
C GLU A 49 0.94 -2.38 -21.22
N LYS A 50 1.52 -2.31 -22.42
CA LYS A 50 1.79 -1.03 -23.10
C LYS A 50 0.52 -0.49 -23.77
N PHE A 51 -0.34 0.13 -22.97
CA PHE A 51 -1.61 0.74 -23.43
C PHE A 51 -1.44 2.10 -24.15
N GLY A 52 -0.23 2.65 -24.21
CA GLY A 52 0.01 4.00 -24.74
C GLY A 52 -0.18 5.06 -23.67
N ARG A 53 -1.07 6.03 -23.89
CA ARG A 53 -1.35 7.09 -22.91
C ARG A 53 -2.34 6.58 -21.87
N VAL A 54 -1.90 6.52 -20.61
CA VAL A 54 -2.72 6.11 -19.46
C VAL A 54 -2.94 7.33 -18.55
N ILE A 55 -4.15 7.43 -17.97
CA ILE A 55 -4.47 8.44 -16.96
C ILE A 55 -4.76 7.70 -15.65
N CYS A 56 -4.01 8.05 -14.61
CA CYS A 56 -4.20 7.53 -13.25
C CYS A 56 -4.91 8.58 -12.39
N VAL A 57 -5.99 8.21 -11.72
CA VAL A 57 -6.74 9.09 -10.82
C VAL A 57 -6.87 8.43 -9.46
N GLY A 58 -6.32 9.06 -8.43
CA GLY A 58 -6.45 8.64 -7.03
C GLY A 58 -7.05 9.75 -6.18
N GLY A 59 -7.88 9.38 -5.20
CA GLY A 59 -8.48 10.32 -4.24
C GLY A 59 -8.16 9.90 -2.80
N GLY A 60 -7.68 10.85 -1.99
CA GLY A 60 -7.32 10.60 -0.58
C GLY A 60 -6.35 9.43 -0.42
N ILE A 61 -6.68 8.49 0.46
CA ILE A 61 -5.87 7.28 0.68
C ILE A 61 -5.79 6.36 -0.55
N GLY A 62 -6.68 6.54 -1.54
CA GLY A 62 -6.66 5.81 -2.81
C GLY A 62 -5.48 6.18 -3.72
N VAL A 63 -4.71 7.23 -3.41
CA VAL A 63 -3.45 7.54 -4.11
C VAL A 63 -2.36 6.52 -3.80
N ALA A 64 -2.31 6.00 -2.56
CA ALA A 64 -1.33 5.01 -2.15
C ALA A 64 -1.34 3.70 -2.97
N PRO A 65 -2.50 3.03 -3.20
CA PRO A 65 -2.53 1.86 -4.08
C PRO A 65 -2.34 2.20 -5.56
N MET A 66 -2.55 3.46 -5.97
CA MET A 66 -2.32 3.89 -7.35
C MET A 66 -0.83 4.05 -7.67
N HIS A 67 -0.02 4.40 -6.66
CA HIS A 67 1.42 4.62 -6.82
C HIS A 67 2.17 3.45 -7.49
N PRO A 68 2.10 2.20 -6.99
CA PRO A 68 2.84 1.10 -7.61
C PRO A 68 2.30 0.71 -8.99
N ILE A 69 1.01 0.97 -9.25
CA ILE A 69 0.39 0.73 -10.55
C ILE A 69 0.89 1.75 -11.58
N ALA A 70 1.02 3.02 -11.19
CA ALA A 70 1.50 4.08 -12.08
C ALA A 70 3.01 3.98 -12.37
N GLN A 71 3.76 3.32 -11.49
CA GLN A 71 5.20 3.06 -11.66
C GLN A 71 5.50 1.87 -12.60
N ALA A 72 4.60 0.88 -12.67
CA ALA A 72 4.77 -0.35 -13.44
C ALA A 72 4.66 -0.13 -14.96
#